data_AF-A0AAU5LH53-F1
#
_entry.id   AF-A0AAU5LH53-F1
#
_cell.length_a   1.000
_cell.length_b   1.000
_cell.length_c   1.000
_cell.angle_alpha   90.00
_cell.angle_beta   90.00
_cell.angle_gamma   90.00
#
_symmetry.space_group_name_H-M   'P 1'
#
loop_
_entity.id
_entity.type
_entity.pdbx_description
1 polymer ?
#
loop_
_entity_poly.entity_id
_entity_poly.type
_entity_poly.pdbx_seq_one_letter_code
_entity_poly.pdbx_strand_id
1 'polypeptide(L)'
;MVDEKPENPYAQTYLNFLNYTAGHELTVVHDDGLYRHLRMRDPQMGGIWSWDVVTWPGHLATSGDLASGFVFARIEDMLDFFNRAGHRSHYSDGAPSIDFAYWAEKIVGRDCYHGVRKYSHNIFLRYVTHTLQEDSVLGLDAQIEYEKTVEVARRVTARNGVHYEDYLEHQRQKSALAHLDIDGDSADEEQYFGLPIPETSPAERRQELIDDARQVESCREDAHQWLNDHDDYLGQDTWEWDLSDYDSSFITACYALDKTVQAWAEHRAANAEAASSSAAHTTPIRIQV
;
A
#
# COMPACT_ATOMS: atom_id res chain seq x y z
N MET A 1 24.33 -7.28 -11.54
CA MET A 1 23.13 -6.47 -11.25
C MET A 1 22.74 -6.82 -9.83
N VAL A 2 22.78 -5.86 -8.92
CA VAL A 2 22.35 -6.09 -7.53
C VAL A 2 20.84 -6.29 -7.61
N ASP A 3 20.36 -7.45 -7.17
CA ASP A 3 18.94 -7.80 -7.16
C ASP A 3 18.28 -6.96 -6.05
N GLU A 4 17.91 -5.73 -6.39
CA GLU A 4 17.30 -4.79 -5.45
C GLU A 4 15.90 -5.29 -5.12
N LYS A 5 15.71 -5.65 -3.84
CA LYS A 5 14.44 -6.18 -3.37
C LYS A 5 13.34 -5.11 -3.50
N PRO A 6 12.10 -5.50 -3.85
CA PRO A 6 11.01 -4.56 -3.98
C PRO A 6 10.68 -3.88 -2.64
N GLU A 7 10.12 -2.68 -2.73
CA GLU A 7 9.54 -1.97 -1.58
C GLU A 7 8.24 -2.66 -1.13
N ASN A 8 8.02 -2.73 0.18
CA ASN A 8 6.82 -3.32 0.76
C ASN A 8 5.64 -2.33 0.71
N PRO A 9 4.55 -2.62 -0.01
CA PRO A 9 3.37 -1.74 -0.05
C PRO A 9 2.67 -1.60 1.31
N TYR A 10 2.93 -2.51 2.26
CA TYR A 10 2.33 -2.53 3.60
C TYR A 10 3.39 -2.41 4.72
N ALA A 11 4.49 -1.70 4.47
CA ALA A 11 5.61 -1.56 5.40
C ALA A 11 5.21 -1.16 6.83
N GLN A 12 4.28 -0.20 6.97
CA GLN A 12 3.81 0.24 8.29
C GLN A 12 3.03 -0.86 9.03
N THR A 13 2.18 -1.61 8.33
CA THR A 13 1.42 -2.73 8.92
C THR A 13 2.38 -3.84 9.34
N TYR A 14 3.40 -4.13 8.53
CA TYR A 14 4.44 -5.11 8.89
C TYR A 14 5.28 -4.67 10.10
N LEU A 15 5.70 -3.40 10.15
CA LEU A 15 6.43 -2.85 11.28
C LEU A 15 5.62 -2.94 12.59
N ASN A 16 4.33 -2.60 12.54
CA ASN A 16 3.43 -2.74 13.68
C ASN A 16 3.30 -4.21 14.10
N PHE A 17 3.15 -5.13 13.14
CA PHE A 17 3.11 -6.56 13.40
C PHE A 17 4.38 -7.06 14.10
N LEU A 18 5.56 -6.64 13.66
CA LEU A 18 6.82 -7.00 14.32
C LEU A 18 6.87 -6.47 15.76
N ASN A 19 6.48 -5.22 15.98
CA ASN A 19 6.48 -4.60 17.31
C ASN A 19 5.52 -5.33 18.27
N TYR A 20 4.33 -5.70 17.81
CA TYR A 20 3.34 -6.39 18.64
C TYR A 20 3.66 -7.86 18.89
N THR A 21 4.51 -8.47 18.05
CA THR A 21 4.75 -9.91 18.09
C THR A 21 6.19 -10.32 18.36
N ALA A 22 7.05 -9.39 18.77
CA ALA A 22 8.48 -9.64 18.98
C ALA A 22 8.76 -10.78 19.98
N GLY A 23 7.93 -10.90 21.02
CA GLY A 23 8.05 -11.94 22.06
C GLY A 23 7.19 -13.18 21.85
N HIS A 24 6.50 -13.32 20.70
CA HIS A 24 5.54 -14.41 20.51
C HIS A 24 6.21 -15.75 20.28
N GLU A 25 5.72 -16.75 21.01
CA GLU A 25 6.14 -18.15 20.92
C GLU A 25 4.97 -19.04 20.49
N LEU A 26 5.30 -20.14 19.81
CA LEU A 26 4.34 -21.18 19.44
C LEU A 26 4.09 -22.13 20.62
N THR A 27 2.82 -22.31 20.98
CA THR A 27 2.34 -23.38 21.85
C THR A 27 1.43 -24.31 21.05
N VAL A 28 1.76 -25.60 21.02
CA VAL A 28 0.88 -26.63 20.44
C VAL A 28 -0.15 -27.04 21.50
N VAL A 29 -1.37 -26.57 21.36
CA VAL A 29 -2.48 -26.88 22.28
C VAL A 29 -3.05 -28.26 21.99
N HIS A 30 -3.13 -28.62 20.71
CA HIS A 30 -3.57 -29.94 20.24
C HIS A 30 -2.90 -30.28 18.91
N ASP A 31 -2.52 -31.54 18.73
CA ASP A 31 -1.97 -32.09 17.49
C ASP A 31 -2.39 -33.56 17.33
N ASP A 32 -3.39 -33.80 16.47
CA ASP A 32 -3.85 -35.12 16.07
C ASP A 32 -4.05 -35.17 14.54
N GLY A 33 -2.97 -35.53 13.84
CA GLY A 33 -2.98 -35.64 12.39
C GLY A 33 -3.25 -34.29 11.72
N LEU A 34 -4.44 -34.11 11.14
CA LEU A 34 -4.86 -32.86 10.49
C LEU A 34 -5.65 -31.93 11.43
N TYR A 35 -6.05 -32.43 12.61
CA TYR A 35 -6.73 -31.67 13.64
C TYR A 35 -5.70 -31.04 14.56
N ARG A 36 -5.41 -29.75 14.39
CA ARG A 36 -4.38 -29.05 15.15
C ARG A 36 -4.93 -27.77 15.73
N HIS A 37 -4.44 -27.41 16.91
CA HIS A 37 -4.66 -26.10 17.53
C HIS A 37 -3.31 -25.56 17.95
N LEU A 38 -2.87 -24.54 17.23
CA LEU A 38 -1.62 -23.82 17.44
C LEU A 38 -1.94 -22.45 18.03
N ARG A 39 -1.23 -22.05 19.08
CA ARG A 39 -1.37 -20.75 19.72
C ARG A 39 -0.08 -19.97 19.63
N MET A 40 -0.16 -18.73 19.15
CA MET A 40 0.94 -17.78 19.13
C MET A 40 0.67 -16.68 20.15
N ARG A 41 1.55 -16.53 21.13
CA ARG A 41 1.44 -15.49 22.16
C ARG A 41 2.78 -15.15 22.77
N ASP A 42 2.91 -13.94 23.28
CA ASP A 42 4.00 -13.58 24.18
C ASP A 42 3.66 -14.05 25.61
N PRO A 43 4.46 -14.96 26.21
CA PRO A 43 4.24 -15.44 27.58
C PRO A 43 4.22 -14.34 28.64
N GLN A 44 4.86 -13.19 28.39
CA GLN A 44 4.97 -12.05 29.29
C GLN A 44 3.78 -11.07 29.15
N MET A 45 3.18 -10.98 27.96
CA MET A 45 2.07 -10.05 27.67
C MET A 45 0.68 -10.72 27.77
N GLY A 46 0.63 -12.03 28.01
CA GLY A 46 -0.61 -12.77 28.23
C GLY A 46 -1.42 -12.98 26.94
N GLY A 47 -2.64 -12.46 26.89
CA GLY A 47 -3.57 -12.64 25.76
C GLY A 47 -3.57 -11.51 24.73
N ILE A 48 -2.93 -10.37 25.02
CA ILE A 48 -2.90 -9.21 24.13
C ILE A 48 -2.08 -9.56 22.88
N TRP A 49 -2.57 -9.20 21.70
CA TRP A 49 -1.97 -9.51 20.40
C TRP A 49 -1.82 -11.01 20.11
N SER A 50 -2.43 -11.89 20.90
CA SER A 50 -2.36 -13.34 20.68
C SER A 50 -3.29 -13.77 19.55
N TRP A 51 -2.96 -14.91 18.93
CA TRP A 51 -3.85 -15.57 18.00
C TRP A 51 -3.72 -17.09 18.06
N ASP A 52 -4.75 -17.76 17.58
CA ASP A 52 -4.85 -19.19 17.44
C ASP A 52 -5.04 -19.54 15.97
N VAL A 53 -4.44 -20.64 15.55
CA VAL A 53 -4.63 -21.30 14.25
C VAL A 53 -5.15 -22.70 14.51
N VAL A 54 -6.35 -22.98 14.01
CA VAL A 54 -7.00 -24.29 14.14
C VAL A 54 -7.15 -24.89 12.75
N THR A 55 -6.74 -26.15 12.57
CA THR A 55 -6.89 -26.86 11.30
C THR A 55 -7.75 -28.10 11.44
N TRP A 56 -8.45 -28.44 10.36
CA TRP A 56 -9.10 -29.73 10.12
C TRP A 56 -9.02 -30.02 8.61
N PRO A 57 -9.36 -31.23 8.12
CA PRO A 57 -9.21 -31.57 6.71
C PRO A 57 -9.82 -30.52 5.78
N GLY A 58 -8.98 -29.94 4.92
CA GLY A 58 -9.39 -28.95 3.92
C GLY A 58 -9.45 -27.50 4.41
N HIS A 59 -9.27 -27.24 5.71
CA HIS A 59 -9.60 -25.94 6.31
C HIS A 59 -8.60 -25.48 7.38
N LEU A 60 -8.48 -24.17 7.49
CA LEU A 60 -7.75 -23.47 8.55
C LEU A 60 -8.58 -22.29 9.02
N ALA A 61 -8.77 -22.15 10.34
CA ALA A 61 -9.41 -21.00 10.95
C ALA A 61 -8.45 -20.25 11.85
N THR A 62 -8.57 -18.93 11.89
CA THR A 62 -7.85 -18.06 12.80
C THR A 62 -8.80 -17.40 13.80
N SER A 63 -8.34 -17.27 15.04
CA SER A 63 -9.07 -16.56 16.10
C SER A 63 -8.10 -15.84 17.02
N GLY A 64 -8.60 -14.92 17.83
CA GLY A 64 -7.80 -14.19 18.81
C GLY A 64 -7.96 -12.68 18.65
N ASP A 65 -6.91 -11.95 18.98
CA ASP A 65 -6.88 -10.49 18.97
C ASP A 65 -6.35 -9.96 17.63
N LEU A 66 -5.16 -10.42 17.23
CA LEU A 66 -4.41 -9.84 16.10
C LEU A 66 -4.77 -10.41 14.72
N ALA A 67 -5.27 -11.65 14.65
CA ALA A 67 -5.59 -12.35 13.40
C ALA A 67 -6.96 -13.04 13.48
N SER A 68 -7.99 -12.32 13.94
CA SER A 68 -9.29 -12.93 14.25
C SER A 68 -10.22 -13.05 13.04
N GLY A 69 -10.90 -14.19 12.92
CA GLY A 69 -12.13 -14.28 12.11
C GLY A 69 -11.95 -14.72 10.66
N PHE A 70 -10.79 -15.25 10.27
CA PHE A 70 -10.57 -15.77 8.93
C PHE A 70 -10.68 -17.28 8.87
N VAL A 71 -11.35 -17.81 7.85
CA VAL A 71 -11.37 -19.24 7.54
C VAL A 71 -10.92 -19.41 6.09
N PHE A 72 -9.90 -20.23 5.88
CA PHE A 72 -9.33 -20.54 4.58
C PHE A 72 -9.58 -21.99 4.21
N ALA A 73 -9.78 -22.28 2.93
CA ALA A 73 -9.92 -23.65 2.43
C ALA A 73 -9.24 -23.85 1.06
N ARG A 74 -8.48 -24.93 0.89
CA ARG A 74 -7.84 -25.25 -0.39
C ARG A 74 -7.44 -26.71 -0.58
N ILE A 75 -6.57 -27.25 0.27
CA ILE A 75 -6.10 -28.64 0.25
C ILE A 75 -6.25 -29.26 1.64
N GLU A 76 -6.08 -30.58 1.72
CA GLU A 76 -6.31 -31.36 2.94
C GLU A 76 -5.49 -30.87 4.15
N ASP A 77 -4.19 -30.60 3.98
CA ASP A 77 -3.35 -29.98 5.01
C ASP A 77 -3.09 -28.50 4.68
N MET A 78 -3.82 -27.62 5.35
CA MET A 78 -3.71 -26.17 5.13
C MET A 78 -2.44 -25.55 5.71
N LEU A 79 -1.77 -26.16 6.69
CA LEU A 79 -0.44 -25.67 7.11
C LEU A 79 0.60 -25.96 6.04
N ASP A 80 0.54 -27.12 5.38
CA ASP A 80 1.39 -27.42 4.21
C ASP A 80 1.08 -26.48 3.03
N PHE A 81 -0.20 -26.15 2.81
CA PHE A 81 -0.57 -25.13 1.81
C PHE A 81 0.15 -23.81 2.04
N PHE A 82 0.00 -23.22 3.22
CA PHE A 82 0.60 -21.93 3.55
C PHE A 82 2.12 -22.02 3.68
N ASN A 83 2.70 -23.18 3.98
CA ASN A 83 4.16 -23.35 3.96
C ASN A 83 4.71 -23.26 2.52
N ARG A 84 3.97 -23.79 1.55
CA ARG A 84 4.37 -23.75 0.12
C ARG A 84 3.95 -22.48 -0.59
N ALA A 85 2.83 -21.90 -0.17
CA ALA A 85 2.23 -20.68 -0.72
C ALA A 85 2.55 -19.42 0.11
N GLY A 86 3.37 -19.58 1.15
CA GLY A 86 3.83 -18.60 2.15
C GLY A 86 4.32 -17.30 1.53
N HIS A 87 5.61 -17.29 1.27
CA HIS A 87 6.33 -16.22 0.60
C HIS A 87 7.47 -16.85 -0.19
N ARG A 88 7.70 -16.36 -1.42
CA ARG A 88 8.81 -16.84 -2.27
C ARG A 88 10.07 -15.99 -2.17
N SER A 89 9.94 -14.81 -1.57
CA SER A 89 10.98 -13.81 -1.40
C SER A 89 10.62 -12.90 -0.23
N HIS A 90 11.45 -11.89 0.01
CA HIS A 90 11.23 -10.85 1.00
C HIS A 90 11.39 -9.47 0.35
N TYR A 91 10.62 -8.51 0.85
CA TYR A 91 10.79 -7.09 0.56
C TYR A 91 12.08 -6.55 1.19
N SER A 92 12.41 -5.30 0.86
CA SER A 92 13.61 -4.60 1.37
C SER A 92 13.61 -4.43 2.90
N ASP A 93 12.43 -4.33 3.52
CA ASP A 93 12.24 -4.25 4.99
C ASP A 93 12.25 -5.62 5.69
N GLY A 94 12.47 -6.70 4.94
CA GLY A 94 12.44 -8.07 5.45
C GLY A 94 11.03 -8.64 5.63
N ALA A 95 9.97 -7.97 5.17
CA ALA A 95 8.64 -8.54 5.14
C ALA A 95 8.56 -9.71 4.16
N PRO A 96 7.84 -10.79 4.49
CA PRO A 96 7.58 -11.86 3.54
C PRO A 96 6.75 -11.30 2.37
N SER A 97 7.17 -11.59 1.14
CA SER A 97 6.43 -11.23 -0.07
C SER A 97 5.27 -12.20 -0.30
N ILE A 98 4.19 -11.99 0.48
CA ILE A 98 2.95 -12.76 0.42
C ILE A 98 2.09 -12.28 -0.76
N ASP A 99 1.52 -13.23 -1.51
CA ASP A 99 0.49 -12.95 -2.50
C ASP A 99 -0.89 -12.83 -1.81
N PHE A 100 -1.17 -11.62 -1.31
CA PHE A 100 -2.40 -11.33 -0.58
C PHE A 100 -3.67 -11.60 -1.41
N ALA A 101 -3.61 -11.36 -2.73
CA ALA A 101 -4.73 -11.64 -3.63
C ALA A 101 -5.01 -13.14 -3.72
N TYR A 102 -3.97 -13.94 -3.93
CA TYR A 102 -4.12 -15.39 -4.00
C TYR A 102 -4.61 -15.99 -2.67
N TRP A 103 -4.17 -15.45 -1.52
CA TRP A 103 -4.64 -15.90 -0.21
C TRP A 103 -6.09 -15.48 0.06
N ALA A 104 -6.47 -14.26 -0.34
CA ALA A 104 -7.83 -13.75 -0.20
C ALA A 104 -8.83 -14.63 -0.96
N GLU A 105 -8.47 -15.17 -2.13
CA GLU A 105 -9.30 -16.12 -2.88
C GLU A 105 -9.62 -17.40 -2.09
N LYS A 106 -8.83 -17.74 -1.06
CA LYS A 106 -9.02 -18.97 -0.29
C LYS A 106 -9.91 -18.78 0.92
N ILE A 107 -10.31 -17.54 1.22
CA ILE A 107 -11.24 -17.25 2.31
C ILE A 107 -12.61 -17.82 1.97
N VAL A 108 -13.19 -18.57 2.91
CA VAL A 108 -14.55 -19.13 2.83
C VAL A 108 -15.44 -18.49 3.90
N GLY A 109 -16.72 -18.31 3.59
CA GLY A 109 -17.69 -17.70 4.50
C GLY A 109 -18.46 -16.53 3.88
N ARG A 110 -19.18 -15.78 4.73
CA ARG A 110 -20.20 -14.80 4.31
C ARG A 110 -19.62 -13.53 3.66
N ASP A 111 -18.33 -13.25 3.87
CA ASP A 111 -17.61 -12.07 3.37
C ASP A 111 -16.36 -12.47 2.54
N CYS A 112 -16.49 -13.50 1.69
CA CYS A 112 -15.36 -14.01 0.89
C CYS A 112 -14.86 -13.01 -0.17
N TYR A 113 -13.55 -13.04 -0.45
CA TYR A 113 -12.73 -12.18 -1.34
C TYR A 113 -12.96 -10.65 -1.25
N HIS A 114 -14.17 -10.16 -1.53
CA HIS A 114 -14.53 -8.75 -1.45
C HIS A 114 -14.62 -8.23 -0.01
N GLY A 115 -14.88 -9.07 0.99
CA GLY A 115 -14.99 -8.63 2.38
C GLY A 115 -13.68 -8.17 3.02
N VAL A 116 -12.54 -8.59 2.45
CA VAL A 116 -11.21 -8.18 2.92
C VAL A 116 -10.63 -7.00 2.18
N ARG A 117 -11.29 -6.54 1.11
CA ARG A 117 -10.95 -5.28 0.44
C ARG A 117 -11.93 -4.20 0.88
N LYS A 118 -11.41 -3.18 1.57
CA LYS A 118 -12.18 -2.04 2.05
C LYS A 118 -11.73 -0.78 1.35
N TYR A 119 -12.54 0.27 1.44
CA TYR A 119 -12.15 1.58 0.97
C TYR A 119 -10.77 1.96 1.54
N SER A 120 -9.89 2.43 0.66
CA SER A 120 -8.54 2.87 0.99
C SER A 120 -8.37 4.31 0.59
N HIS A 121 -8.29 5.18 1.59
CA HIS A 121 -8.01 6.60 1.40
C HIS A 121 -6.66 6.82 0.68
N ASN A 122 -5.68 5.93 0.89
CA ASN A 122 -4.40 5.98 0.18
C ASN A 122 -4.54 5.68 -1.32
N ILE A 123 -5.37 4.70 -1.70
CA ILE A 123 -5.65 4.41 -3.12
C ILE A 123 -6.39 5.57 -3.76
N PHE A 124 -7.38 6.13 -3.06
CA PHE A 124 -8.08 7.34 -3.48
C PHE A 124 -7.12 8.51 -3.75
N LEU A 125 -6.27 8.88 -2.77
CA LEU A 125 -5.28 9.94 -2.94
C LEU A 125 -4.30 9.66 -4.07
N ARG A 126 -3.90 8.40 -4.25
CA ARG A 126 -2.99 8.00 -5.34
C ARG A 126 -3.63 8.26 -6.70
N TYR A 127 -4.88 7.84 -6.90
CA TYR A 127 -5.56 8.08 -8.17
C TYR A 127 -5.80 9.56 -8.41
N VAL A 128 -6.30 10.30 -7.42
CA VAL A 128 -6.45 11.77 -7.52
C VAL A 128 -5.15 12.44 -7.91
N THR A 129 -4.05 12.12 -7.21
CA THR A 129 -2.73 12.71 -7.48
C THR A 129 -2.26 12.39 -8.89
N HIS A 130 -2.38 11.13 -9.31
CA HIS A 130 -1.93 10.70 -10.62
C HIS A 130 -2.73 11.38 -11.74
N THR A 131 -4.05 11.41 -11.64
CA THR A 131 -4.91 12.04 -12.64
C THR A 131 -4.66 13.54 -12.74
N LEU A 132 -4.53 14.24 -11.61
CA LEU A 132 -4.20 15.68 -11.63
C LEU A 132 -2.79 15.97 -12.19
N GLN A 133 -1.85 15.04 -12.09
CA GLN A 133 -0.51 15.19 -12.69
C GLN A 133 -0.53 15.04 -14.21
N GLU A 134 -1.50 14.31 -14.75
CA GLU A 134 -1.69 14.10 -16.20
C GLU A 134 -2.69 15.08 -16.82
N ASP A 135 -3.39 15.87 -16.00
CA ASP A 135 -4.37 16.84 -16.48
C ASP A 135 -3.74 17.94 -17.37
N SER A 136 -4.48 18.38 -18.37
CA SER A 136 -4.02 19.38 -19.34
C SER A 136 -3.85 20.79 -18.76
N VAL A 137 -4.52 21.10 -17.65
CA VAL A 137 -4.51 22.45 -17.02
C VAL A 137 -3.66 22.45 -15.76
N LEU A 138 -3.73 21.38 -14.97
CA LEU A 138 -3.09 21.24 -13.68
C LEU A 138 -1.89 20.30 -13.68
N GLY A 139 -1.62 19.62 -14.79
CA GLY A 139 -0.58 18.59 -14.88
C GLY A 139 0.85 19.12 -14.82
N LEU A 140 1.78 18.17 -14.91
CA LEU A 140 3.21 18.47 -14.90
C LEU A 140 3.64 19.27 -16.14
N ASP A 141 3.09 18.94 -17.31
CA ASP A 141 3.39 19.66 -18.56
C ASP A 141 2.83 21.08 -18.53
N ALA A 142 1.62 21.27 -18.01
CA ALA A 142 1.01 22.60 -17.82
C ALA A 142 1.86 23.50 -16.89
N GLN A 143 2.44 22.92 -15.83
CA GLN A 143 3.38 23.64 -14.96
C GLN A 143 4.64 24.08 -15.70
N ILE A 144 5.21 23.20 -16.55
CA ILE A 144 6.39 23.54 -17.36
C ILE A 144 6.07 24.69 -18.32
N GLU A 145 4.89 24.68 -18.95
CA GLU A 145 4.45 25.76 -19.84
C GLU A 145 4.21 27.08 -19.09
N TYR A 146 3.61 27.00 -17.90
CA TYR A 146 3.44 28.14 -17.00
C TYR A 146 4.78 28.79 -16.65
N GLU A 147 5.78 28.00 -16.24
CA GLU A 147 7.11 28.48 -15.87
C GLU A 147 7.81 29.18 -17.03
N LYS A 148 7.74 28.60 -18.24
CA LYS A 148 8.27 29.23 -19.46
C LYS A 148 7.58 30.56 -19.77
N THR A 149 6.26 30.60 -19.62
CA THR A 149 5.47 31.83 -19.85
C THR A 149 5.87 32.93 -18.88
N VAL A 150 6.02 32.60 -17.60
CA VAL A 150 6.49 33.54 -16.56
C VAL A 150 7.92 34.02 -16.84
N GLU A 151 8.82 33.11 -17.23
CA GLU A 151 10.21 33.44 -17.54
C GLU A 151 10.30 34.41 -18.73
N VAL A 152 9.62 34.10 -19.84
CA VAL A 152 9.57 34.95 -21.03
C VAL A 152 8.96 36.30 -20.70
N ALA A 153 7.84 36.34 -19.98
CA ALA A 153 7.22 37.60 -19.57
C ALA A 153 8.17 38.46 -18.73
N ARG A 154 8.84 37.88 -17.72
CA ARG A 154 9.84 38.59 -16.90
C ARG A 154 11.00 39.14 -17.72
N ARG A 155 11.51 38.35 -18.67
CA ARG A 155 12.61 38.74 -19.56
C ARG A 155 12.23 39.93 -20.42
N VAL A 156 11.06 39.87 -21.07
CA VAL A 156 10.56 40.95 -21.94
C VAL A 156 10.24 42.21 -21.13
N THR A 157 9.59 42.10 -19.96
CA THR A 157 9.29 43.27 -19.13
C THR A 157 10.56 43.94 -18.62
N ALA A 158 11.56 43.16 -18.20
CA ALA A 158 12.85 43.68 -17.74
C ALA A 158 13.60 44.43 -18.84
N ARG A 159 13.62 43.90 -20.08
CA ARG A 159 14.23 44.58 -21.25
C ARG A 159 13.57 45.93 -21.52
N ASN A 160 12.25 46.02 -21.33
CA ASN A 160 11.46 47.20 -21.61
C ASN A 160 11.37 48.19 -20.42
N GLY A 161 12.05 47.90 -19.30
CA GLY A 161 11.99 48.75 -18.10
C GLY A 161 10.62 48.78 -17.42
N VAL A 162 9.78 47.76 -17.66
CA VAL A 162 8.46 47.60 -17.04
C VAL A 162 8.58 46.63 -15.87
N HIS A 163 7.94 46.96 -14.75
CA HIS A 163 7.89 46.06 -13.60
C HIS A 163 6.96 44.88 -13.91
N TYR A 164 7.39 43.66 -13.58
CA TYR A 164 6.64 42.43 -13.89
C TYR A 164 5.23 42.44 -13.28
N GLU A 165 5.08 42.94 -12.06
CA GLU A 165 3.76 43.02 -11.41
C GLU A 165 2.79 43.98 -12.12
N ASP A 166 3.31 45.09 -12.66
CA ASP A 166 2.49 46.04 -13.42
C ASP A 166 1.99 45.38 -14.72
N TYR A 167 2.86 44.59 -15.38
CA TYR A 167 2.48 43.79 -16.54
C TYR A 167 1.34 42.81 -16.23
N LEU A 168 1.45 42.09 -15.12
CA LEU A 168 0.39 41.18 -14.68
C LEU A 168 -0.91 41.92 -14.36
N GLU A 169 -0.84 43.09 -13.71
CA GLU A 169 -2.02 43.90 -13.40
C GLU A 169 -2.73 44.36 -14.69
N HIS A 170 -1.97 44.77 -15.69
CA HIS A 170 -2.51 45.14 -16.99
C HIS A 170 -3.17 43.96 -17.71
N GLN A 171 -2.56 42.77 -17.71
CA GLN A 171 -3.17 41.55 -18.26
C GLN A 171 -4.51 41.24 -17.57
N ARG A 172 -4.55 41.29 -16.23
CA ARG A 172 -5.78 41.04 -15.43
C ARG A 172 -6.89 42.04 -15.74
N GLN A 173 -6.54 43.32 -15.84
CA GLN A 173 -7.49 44.39 -16.17
C GLN A 173 -7.88 44.42 -17.65
N LYS A 174 -7.31 43.53 -18.48
CA LYS A 174 -7.46 43.52 -19.95
C LYS A 174 -7.20 44.90 -20.54
N SER A 175 -6.19 45.59 -20.00
CA SER A 175 -5.82 46.95 -20.38
C SER A 175 -4.57 46.93 -21.24
N ALA A 176 -4.44 47.92 -22.14
CA ALA A 176 -3.30 48.01 -23.03
C ALA A 176 -2.05 48.47 -22.27
N LEU A 177 -1.00 47.66 -22.31
CA LEU A 177 0.37 48.11 -22.04
C LEU A 177 0.93 48.85 -23.26
N ALA A 178 1.89 49.75 -23.05
CA ALA A 178 2.70 50.27 -24.13
C ALA A 178 3.34 49.11 -24.91
N HIS A 179 3.56 49.29 -26.23
CA HIS A 179 4.20 48.26 -27.06
C HIS A 179 5.53 47.83 -26.43
N LEU A 180 5.55 46.62 -25.87
CA LEU A 180 6.74 45.98 -25.34
C LEU A 180 7.54 45.46 -26.53
N ASP A 181 8.81 45.84 -26.60
CA ASP A 181 9.75 45.31 -27.58
C ASP A 181 9.91 43.81 -27.35
N ILE A 182 9.55 43.01 -28.35
CA ILE A 182 9.73 41.55 -28.41
C ILE A 182 10.86 41.25 -29.38
N ASP A 183 11.74 40.31 -29.03
CA ASP A 183 12.77 39.85 -29.94
C ASP A 183 12.11 38.94 -30.97
N GLY A 184 11.81 39.50 -32.13
CA GLY A 184 11.13 38.80 -33.22
C GLY A 184 11.90 37.62 -33.80
N ASP A 185 13.19 37.45 -33.44
CA ASP A 185 14.00 36.30 -33.81
C ASP A 185 14.01 35.20 -32.72
N SER A 186 13.41 35.45 -31.55
CA SER A 186 13.35 34.52 -30.41
C SER A 186 12.07 33.69 -30.44
N ALA A 187 12.20 32.43 -30.85
CA ALA A 187 11.06 31.52 -31.00
C ALA A 187 10.24 31.29 -29.71
N ASP A 188 10.87 31.39 -28.54
CA ASP A 188 10.17 31.29 -27.25
C ASP A 188 9.41 32.59 -26.89
N GLU A 189 9.91 33.77 -27.24
CA GLU A 189 9.16 35.03 -27.05
C GLU A 189 7.94 35.05 -27.96
N GLU A 190 8.06 34.63 -29.22
CA GLU A 190 6.91 34.52 -30.13
C GLU A 190 5.85 33.52 -29.63
N GLN A 191 6.30 32.40 -29.05
CA GLN A 191 5.41 31.33 -28.60
C GLN A 191 4.73 31.63 -27.25
N TYR A 192 5.46 32.16 -26.27
CA TYR A 192 4.98 32.24 -24.88
C TYR A 192 4.65 33.66 -24.41
N PHE A 193 5.18 34.71 -25.06
CA PHE A 193 4.92 36.07 -24.60
C PHE A 193 3.46 36.47 -24.85
N GLY A 194 2.84 37.12 -23.85
CA GLY A 194 1.46 37.57 -23.94
C GLY A 194 0.40 36.49 -23.67
N LEU A 195 0.81 35.22 -23.48
CA LEU A 195 -0.10 34.19 -22.99
C LEU A 195 -0.63 34.56 -21.59
N PRO A 196 -1.87 34.13 -21.23
CA PRO A 196 -2.42 34.37 -19.91
C PRO A 196 -1.58 33.69 -18.81
N ILE A 197 -1.22 34.45 -17.78
CA ILE A 197 -0.54 33.90 -16.59
C ILE A 197 -1.57 33.86 -15.44
N PRO A 198 -2.03 32.67 -15.01
CA PRO A 198 -2.94 32.54 -13.88
C PRO A 198 -2.28 33.03 -12.57
N GLU A 199 -3.09 33.48 -11.61
CA GLU A 199 -2.60 33.98 -10.32
C GLU A 199 -1.98 32.86 -9.47
N THR A 200 -2.60 31.69 -9.50
CA THR A 200 -2.09 30.47 -8.88
C THR A 200 -1.46 29.61 -9.96
N SER A 201 -0.25 29.11 -9.72
CA SER A 201 0.39 28.19 -10.67
C SER A 201 -0.38 26.86 -10.75
N PRO A 202 -0.31 26.14 -11.89
CA PRO A 202 -0.86 24.79 -12.00
C PRO A 202 -0.44 23.86 -10.85
N ALA A 203 0.82 23.93 -10.43
CA ALA A 203 1.34 23.13 -9.32
C ALA A 203 0.73 23.49 -7.96
N GLU A 204 0.60 24.79 -7.65
CA GLU A 204 -0.05 25.24 -6.41
C GLU A 204 -1.52 24.83 -6.39
N ARG A 205 -2.26 25.05 -7.49
CA ARG A 205 -3.68 24.69 -7.56
C ARG A 205 -3.89 23.18 -7.46
N ARG A 206 -3.04 22.38 -8.11
CA ARG A 206 -3.04 20.92 -7.96
C ARG A 206 -2.80 20.51 -6.51
N GLN A 207 -1.86 21.16 -5.83
CA GLN A 207 -1.55 20.86 -4.43
C GLN A 207 -2.71 21.20 -3.50
N GLU A 208 -3.41 22.31 -3.73
CA GLU A 208 -4.64 22.66 -3.01
C GLU A 208 -5.72 21.56 -3.13
N LEU A 209 -5.94 21.04 -4.34
CA LEU A 209 -6.89 19.95 -4.56
C LEU A 209 -6.46 18.64 -3.88
N ILE A 210 -5.17 18.31 -3.90
CA ILE A 210 -4.65 17.14 -3.18
C ILE A 210 -4.83 17.30 -1.67
N ASP A 211 -4.61 18.51 -1.14
CA ASP A 211 -4.78 18.78 0.29
C ASP A 211 -6.26 18.76 0.71
N ASP A 212 -7.16 19.20 -0.16
CA ASP A 212 -8.61 19.05 0.03
C ASP A 212 -9.03 17.57 0.00
N ALA A 213 -8.55 16.81 -0.99
CA ALA A 213 -8.77 15.37 -1.08
C ALA A 213 -8.31 14.62 0.18
N ARG A 214 -7.20 15.06 0.82
CA ARG A 214 -6.71 14.48 2.09
C ARG A 214 -7.66 14.68 3.26
N GLN A 215 -8.56 15.67 3.21
CA GLN A 215 -9.54 15.92 4.26
C GLN A 215 -10.85 15.17 4.06
N VAL A 216 -11.02 14.48 2.92
CA VAL A 216 -12.25 13.74 2.62
C VAL A 216 -12.47 12.67 3.69
N GLU A 217 -13.69 12.67 4.24
CA GLU A 217 -14.11 11.69 5.23
C GLU A 217 -13.84 10.27 4.71
N SER A 218 -13.36 9.40 5.59
CA SER A 218 -12.62 8.19 5.23
C SER A 218 -13.51 7.04 4.70
N CYS A 219 -14.61 7.33 4.01
CA CYS A 219 -15.50 6.34 3.42
C CYS A 219 -15.61 6.49 1.88
N ARG A 220 -16.18 5.46 1.25
CA ARG A 220 -16.25 5.38 -0.21
C ARG A 220 -17.21 6.42 -0.78
N GLU A 221 -18.30 6.67 -0.08
CA GLU A 221 -19.35 7.59 -0.49
C GLU A 221 -18.82 9.03 -0.56
N ASP A 222 -18.10 9.47 0.47
CA ASP A 222 -17.51 10.81 0.50
C ASP A 222 -16.42 10.97 -0.56
N ALA A 223 -15.63 9.93 -0.81
CA ALA A 223 -14.64 9.92 -1.88
C ALA A 223 -15.28 10.11 -3.26
N HIS A 224 -16.36 9.37 -3.57
CA HIS A 224 -17.05 9.55 -4.84
C HIS A 224 -17.78 10.89 -4.94
N GLN A 225 -18.32 11.42 -3.84
CA GLN A 225 -18.91 12.75 -3.83
C GLN A 225 -17.85 13.81 -4.18
N TRP A 226 -16.68 13.74 -3.53
CA TRP A 226 -15.57 14.65 -3.82
C TRP A 226 -15.08 14.54 -5.27
N LEU A 227 -14.98 13.33 -5.82
CA LEU A 227 -14.59 13.10 -7.22
C LEU A 227 -15.59 13.73 -8.19
N ASN A 228 -16.89 13.60 -7.92
CA ASN A 228 -17.94 14.21 -8.75
C ASN A 228 -17.91 15.74 -8.69
N ASP A 229 -17.59 16.32 -7.53
CA ASP A 229 -17.50 17.78 -7.37
C ASP A 229 -16.27 18.39 -8.07
N HIS A 230 -15.35 17.55 -8.55
CA HIS A 230 -14.09 17.94 -9.22
C HIS A 230 -13.92 17.27 -10.60
N ASP A 231 -15.02 16.92 -11.25
CA ASP A 231 -15.07 16.25 -12.55
C ASP A 231 -14.38 17.03 -13.69
N ASP A 232 -14.33 18.36 -13.57
CA ASP A 232 -13.63 19.28 -14.49
C ASP A 232 -12.15 18.92 -14.72
N TYR A 233 -11.48 18.35 -13.70
CA TYR A 233 -10.04 17.97 -13.77
C TYR A 233 -9.82 16.47 -13.72
N LEU A 234 -10.73 15.72 -13.10
CA LEU A 234 -10.56 14.28 -12.86
C LEU A 234 -11.27 13.40 -13.89
N GLY A 235 -12.18 13.99 -14.67
CA GLY A 235 -12.97 13.30 -15.68
C GLY A 235 -14.24 12.65 -15.10
N GLN A 236 -15.11 12.24 -16.02
CA GLN A 236 -16.44 11.68 -15.70
C GLN A 236 -16.42 10.19 -15.34
N ASP A 237 -15.31 9.49 -15.62
CA ASP A 237 -15.19 8.04 -15.44
C ASP A 237 -14.62 7.64 -14.05
N THR A 238 -14.53 8.58 -13.11
CA THR A 238 -14.00 8.35 -11.76
C THR A 238 -14.83 7.36 -10.92
N TRP A 239 -16.09 7.11 -11.31
CA TRP A 239 -16.93 6.08 -10.69
C TRP A 239 -16.45 4.65 -10.99
N GLU A 240 -15.64 4.44 -12.03
CA GLU A 240 -15.04 3.14 -12.37
C GLU A 240 -13.80 2.82 -11.52
N TRP A 241 -13.30 3.79 -10.74
CA TRP A 241 -12.09 3.60 -9.95
C TRP A 241 -12.29 2.60 -8.82
N ASP A 242 -11.47 1.55 -8.78
CA ASP A 242 -11.40 0.63 -7.64
C ASP A 242 -10.66 1.29 -6.46
N LEU A 243 -11.40 2.01 -5.62
CA LEU A 243 -10.88 2.68 -4.42
C LEU A 243 -10.65 1.74 -3.24
N SER A 244 -10.57 0.43 -3.47
CA SER A 244 -10.37 -0.54 -2.40
C SER A 244 -8.94 -1.05 -2.29
N ASP A 245 -8.51 -1.36 -1.08
CA ASP A 245 -7.26 -2.08 -0.79
C ASP A 245 -7.53 -3.13 0.28
N TYR A 246 -6.59 -4.05 0.47
CA TYR A 246 -6.67 -5.03 1.54
C TYR A 246 -6.69 -4.35 2.92
N ASP A 247 -7.67 -4.71 3.72
CA ASP A 247 -7.81 -4.24 5.09
C ASP A 247 -6.60 -4.64 5.93
N SER A 248 -6.18 -3.75 6.83
CA SER A 248 -4.99 -3.97 7.66
C SER A 248 -5.11 -5.22 8.53
N SER A 249 -6.31 -5.58 9.00
CA SER A 249 -6.52 -6.82 9.77
C SER A 249 -6.29 -8.08 8.93
N PHE A 250 -6.63 -8.04 7.64
CA PHE A 250 -6.36 -9.14 6.73
C PHE A 250 -4.86 -9.26 6.43
N ILE A 251 -4.20 -8.14 6.13
CA ILE A 251 -2.73 -8.11 5.93
C ILE A 251 -2.01 -8.64 7.18
N THR A 252 -2.41 -8.18 8.37
CA THR A 252 -1.87 -8.64 9.65
C THR A 252 -2.14 -10.12 9.89
N ALA A 253 -3.33 -10.64 9.53
CA ALA A 253 -3.64 -12.07 9.62
C ALA A 253 -2.76 -12.91 8.69
N CYS A 254 -2.45 -12.43 7.48
CA CYS A 254 -1.52 -13.11 6.58
C CYS A 254 -0.11 -13.20 7.16
N TYR A 255 0.41 -12.12 7.75
CA TYR A 255 1.70 -12.16 8.45
C TYR A 255 1.68 -13.08 9.68
N ALA A 256 0.58 -13.09 10.44
CA ALA A 256 0.39 -13.99 11.56
C ALA A 256 0.38 -15.47 11.13
N LEU A 257 -0.27 -15.80 10.02
CA LEU A 257 -0.28 -17.14 9.44
C LEU A 257 1.11 -17.57 8.98
N ASP A 258 1.81 -16.71 8.24
CA ASP A 258 3.18 -16.99 7.79
C ASP A 258 4.10 -17.26 8.99
N LYS A 259 4.06 -16.41 10.02
CA LYS A 259 4.81 -16.61 11.27
C LYS A 259 4.44 -17.92 11.98
N THR A 260 3.17 -18.28 12.01
CA THR A 260 2.69 -19.53 12.64
C THR A 260 3.21 -20.76 11.88
N VAL A 261 3.18 -20.71 10.55
CA VAL A 261 3.62 -21.80 9.69
C VAL A 261 5.12 -22.01 9.79
N GLN A 262 5.90 -20.93 9.82
CA GLN A 262 7.34 -21.00 10.07
C GLN A 262 7.65 -21.63 11.44
N ALA A 263 7.02 -21.13 12.51
CA ALA A 263 7.22 -21.67 13.85
C ALA A 263 6.78 -23.15 13.96
N TRP A 264 5.72 -23.54 13.25
CA TRP A 264 5.27 -24.93 13.18
C TRP A 264 6.27 -25.82 12.44
N ALA A 265 6.82 -25.36 11.33
CA ALA A 265 7.85 -26.08 10.58
C ALA A 265 9.10 -26.30 11.44
N GLU A 266 9.55 -25.27 12.18
CA GLU A 266 10.65 -25.35 13.14
C GLU A 266 10.36 -26.34 14.27
N HIS A 267 9.17 -26.28 14.87
CA HIS A 267 8.74 -27.21 15.91
C HIS A 267 8.77 -28.66 15.41
N ARG A 268 8.28 -28.91 14.19
CA ARG A 268 8.31 -30.23 13.56
C ARG A 268 9.74 -30.72 13.29
N ALA A 269 10.62 -29.84 12.83
CA ALA A 269 12.02 -30.18 12.59
C ALA A 269 12.73 -30.56 13.91
N ALA A 270 12.57 -29.75 14.95
CA ALA A 270 13.15 -30.00 16.27
C ALA A 270 12.67 -31.33 16.88
N ASN A 271 11.37 -31.64 16.76
CA ASN A 271 10.82 -32.91 17.25
C ASN A 271 11.34 -34.12 16.44
N ALA A 272 11.52 -33.98 15.13
CA ALA A 272 12.07 -35.04 14.29
C ALA A 272 13.54 -35.35 14.63
N GLU A 273 14.34 -34.31 14.91
CA GLU A 273 15.72 -34.44 15.37
C GLU A 273 15.81 -35.09 16.76
N ALA A 274 14.95 -34.67 17.70
CA ALA A 274 14.88 -35.27 19.03
C ALA A 274 14.51 -36.77 18.99
N ALA A 275 13.53 -37.14 18.16
CA ALA A 275 13.16 -38.54 17.94
C ALA A 275 14.30 -39.37 17.34
N SER A 276 15.04 -38.80 16.38
CA SER A 276 16.18 -39.47 15.75
C SER A 276 17.36 -39.66 16.72
N SER A 277 17.64 -38.67 17.58
CA SER A 277 18.68 -38.73 18.62
C SER A 277 18.38 -39.77 19.70
N SER A 278 17.11 -39.86 20.14
CA SER A 278 16.64 -40.87 21.10
C SER A 278 16.76 -42.30 20.53
N ALA A 279 16.44 -42.49 19.25
CA ALA A 279 16.60 -43.77 18.57
C ALA A 279 18.07 -44.22 18.47
N ALA A 280 19.00 -43.29 18.24
CA ALA A 280 20.44 -43.58 18.16
C ALA A 280 21.09 -43.99 19.51
N HIS A 281 20.59 -43.46 20.64
CA HIS A 281 21.08 -43.81 21.98
C HIS A 281 20.57 -45.17 22.49
N THR A 282 19.56 -45.76 21.85
CA THR A 282 18.96 -47.02 22.27
C THR A 282 19.57 -48.21 21.50
N THR A 283 20.90 -48.34 21.51
CA THR A 283 21.56 -49.57 21.03
C THR A 283 21.43 -50.65 22.11
N PRO A 284 20.84 -51.83 21.84
CA PRO A 284 20.62 -52.83 22.87
C PRO A 284 21.96 -53.38 23.38
N ILE A 285 22.18 -53.28 24.69
CA ILE A 285 23.26 -53.98 25.40
C ILE A 285 23.06 -55.47 25.13
N ARG A 286 23.91 -56.03 24.27
CA ARG A 286 23.94 -57.45 23.97
C ARG A 286 24.46 -58.16 25.22
N ILE A 287 23.55 -58.61 26.09
CA ILE A 287 23.90 -59.48 27.22
C ILE A 287 24.44 -60.78 26.61
N GLN A 288 25.76 -61.00 26.71
CA GLN A 288 26.35 -62.31 26.45
C GLN A 288 25.96 -63.22 27.60
N VAL A 289 25.20 -64.28 27.28
CA VAL A 289 24.93 -65.43 28.15
C VAL A 289 25.82 -66.57 27.69
#